data_AF-A0A430KRQ3-F1
#
_entry.id   AF-A0A430KRQ3-F1
#
_cell.length_a   1.000
_cell.length_b   1.000
_cell.length_c   1.000
_cell.angle_alpha   90.00
_cell.angle_beta   90.00
_cell.angle_gamma   90.00
#
_symmetry.space_group_name_H-M   'P 1'
#
loop_
_entity.id
_entity.type
_entity.pdbx_description
1 polymer ?
#
loop_
_entity_poly.entity_id
_entity_poly.type
_entity_poly.pdbx_seq_one_letter_code
_entity_poly.pdbx_strand_id
1 'polypeptide(L)' 'MTTKTFTLQRICNFAGTTFDPNSDEQVSEVLRNKFNIFLPQRRRMDEAMEAVASDHDIISLILQYRSMA' A
#
# COMPACT_ATOMS: atom_id res chain seq x y z
N MET A 1 4.49 7.13 19.14
CA MET A 1 5.41 6.21 18.45
C MET A 1 4.55 5.26 17.62
N THR A 2 4.34 5.56 16.34
CA THR A 2 3.68 4.61 15.41
C THR A 2 4.67 3.50 15.13
N THR A 3 4.47 2.34 15.78
CA THR A 3 5.27 1.15 15.51
C THR A 3 4.88 0.57 14.15
N LYS A 4 5.86 -0.03 13.46
CA LYS A 4 5.67 -0.70 12.17
C LYS A 4 4.49 -1.69 12.19
N THR A 5 4.31 -2.37 13.32
CA THR A 5 3.18 -3.28 13.60
C THR A 5 1.82 -2.59 13.62
N PHE A 6 1.73 -1.37 14.15
CA PHE A 6 0.48 -0.60 14.18
C PHE A 6 0.07 -0.17 12.77
N THR A 7 1.03 0.30 11.97
CA THR A 7 0.78 0.65 10.57
C THR A 7 0.35 -0.57 9.76
N LEU A 8 1.00 -1.72 9.96
CA LEU A 8 0.61 -2.98 9.32
C LEU A 8 -0.82 -3.39 9.69
N GLN A 9 -1.18 -3.38 10.98
CA GLN A 9 -2.55 -3.68 11.41
C GLN A 9 -3.56 -2.73 10.77
N ARG A 10 -3.24 -1.44 10.68
CA ARG A 10 -4.11 -0.45 10.06
C ARG A 10 -4.30 -0.73 8.57
N ILE A 11 -3.23 -1.05 7.84
CA ILE A 11 -3.27 -1.42 6.42
C ILE A 11 -4.14 -2.68 6.23
N CYS A 12 -3.90 -3.72 7.01
CA CYS A 12 -4.66 -4.97 6.92
C CYS A 12 -6.14 -4.77 7.25
N ASN A 13 -6.45 -3.96 8.28
CA ASN A 13 -7.82 -3.61 8.65
C ASN A 13 -8.51 -2.80 7.55
N PHE A 14 -7.79 -1.87 6.92
CA PHE A 14 -8.31 -1.04 5.83
C PHE A 14 -8.57 -1.87 4.56
N ALA A 15 -7.69 -2.82 4.25
CA ALA A 15 -7.85 -3.77 3.14
C ALA A 15 -8.85 -4.90 3.41
N GLY A 16 -9.22 -5.10 4.68
CA GLY A 16 -10.05 -6.23 5.11
C GLY A 16 -9.39 -7.59 4.84
N THR A 17 -8.08 -7.62 4.65
CA THR A 17 -7.29 -8.83 4.40
C THR A 17 -5.87 -8.62 4.91
N THR A 18 -5.24 -9.70 5.35
CA THR A 18 -3.82 -9.70 5.71
C THR A 18 -2.98 -9.90 4.46
N PHE A 19 -2.05 -9.00 4.20
CA PHE A 19 -1.08 -9.09 3.12
C PHE A 19 0.23 -8.42 3.55
N ASP A 20 1.32 -8.68 2.82
CA ASP A 20 2.61 -8.05 3.05
C ASP A 20 2.73 -6.75 2.24
N PRO A 21 2.77 -5.57 2.89
CA PRO A 21 2.92 -4.30 2.18
C PRO A 21 4.29 -4.13 1.52
N ASN A 22 5.30 -4.95 1.86
CA ASN A 22 6.60 -4.95 1.17
C ASN A 22 6.62 -5.79 -0.11
N SER A 23 5.63 -6.67 -0.30
CA SER A 23 5.51 -7.47 -1.52
C SER A 23 4.75 -6.68 -2.58
N ASP A 24 5.44 -6.27 -3.65
CA ASP A 24 4.82 -5.56 -4.77
C ASP A 24 3.68 -6.36 -5.41
N GLU A 25 3.84 -7.68 -5.49
CA GLU A 25 2.83 -8.59 -6.06
C GLU A 25 1.56 -8.57 -5.21
N GLN A 26 1.66 -8.81 -3.90
CA GLN A 26 0.50 -8.79 -3.01
C GLN A 26 -0.16 -7.41 -2.94
N VAL A 27 0.63 -6.34 -2.90
CA VAL A 27 0.10 -4.97 -2.93
C VAL A 27 -0.69 -4.74 -4.22
N SER A 28 -0.15 -5.15 -5.37
CA SER A 28 -0.83 -4.98 -6.65
C SER A 28 -2.14 -5.77 -6.74
N GLU A 29 -2.17 -6.99 -6.21
CA GLU A 29 -3.38 -7.82 -6.14
C GLU A 29 -4.42 -7.21 -5.22
N VAL A 30 -4.04 -6.73 -4.04
CA VAL A 30 -4.98 -6.10 -3.10
C VAL A 30 -5.54 -4.81 -3.68
N LEU A 31 -4.69 -3.94 -4.23
CA LEU A 31 -5.12 -2.69 -4.86
C LEU A 31 -6.11 -2.96 -6.01
N ARG A 32 -5.83 -3.94 -6.86
CA ARG A 32 -6.70 -4.28 -8.00
C ARG A 32 -7.97 -5.00 -7.58
N ASN A 33 -7.88 -6.02 -6.72
CA ASN A 33 -9.02 -6.89 -6.40
C ASN A 33 -9.95 -6.28 -5.34
N LYS A 34 -9.40 -5.55 -4.36
CA LYS A 34 -10.20 -4.95 -3.27
C LYS A 34 -10.61 -3.53 -3.55
N PHE A 35 -9.67 -2.72 -4.03
CA PHE A 35 -9.89 -1.29 -4.22
C PHE A 35 -10.22 -0.90 -5.66
N ASN A 36 -10.10 -1.85 -6.60
CA ASN A 36 -10.22 -1.59 -8.04
C ASN A 36 -9.32 -0.45 -8.52
N ILE A 37 -8.16 -0.30 -7.87
CA ILE A 37 -7.15 0.71 -8.18
C ILE A 37 -6.17 0.11 -9.19
N PHE A 38 -6.00 0.81 -10.30
CA PHE A 38 -5.01 0.48 -11.32
C PHE A 38 -3.85 1.46 -11.20
N LEU A 39 -2.66 0.93 -10.91
CA LEU A 39 -1.48 1.76 -10.83
C LEU A 39 -1.02 2.20 -12.23
N PRO A 40 -0.57 3.45 -12.39
CA PRO A 40 -0.01 3.92 -13.65
C PRO A 40 1.29 3.19 -13.97
N GLN A 41 1.57 2.98 -15.26
CA GLN A 41 2.78 2.29 -15.70
C GLN A 41 4.01 3.18 -15.46
N ARG A 42 4.85 2.82 -14.49
CA ARG A 42 6.07 3.56 -14.10
C ARG A 42 7.27 2.62 -14.00
N ARG A 43 8.47 3.19 -13.82
CA ARG A 43 9.73 2.43 -13.68
C ARG A 43 9.78 1.61 -12.39
N ARG A 44 9.18 2.12 -11.32
CA ARG A 44 9.11 1.48 -10.00
C ARG A 44 7.70 1.51 -9.45
N MET A 45 7.33 0.47 -8.71
CA MET A 45 6.03 0.37 -8.03
C MET A 45 5.84 1.53 -7.04
N ASP A 46 6.88 1.89 -6.29
CA ASP A 46 6.83 3.00 -5.33
C ASP A 46 6.48 4.33 -6.02
N GLU A 47 7.08 4.63 -7.18
CA GLU A 47 6.76 5.83 -7.95
C GLU A 47 5.32 5.80 -8.51
N ALA A 48 4.83 4.62 -8.89
CA ALA A 48 3.46 4.45 -9.34
C ALA A 48 2.47 4.70 -8.20
N MET A 49 2.78 4.18 -7.01
CA MET A 49 2.01 4.37 -5.79
C MET A 49 2.03 5.83 -5.35
N GLU A 50 3.19 6.48 -5.31
CA GLU A 50 3.30 7.91 -4.96
C GLU A 50 2.44 8.80 -5.86
N ALA A 51 2.35 8.48 -7.16
CA ALA A 51 1.55 9.25 -8.11
C ALA A 51 0.05 9.25 -7.80
N VAL A 52 -0.46 8.22 -7.12
CA VAL A 52 -1.88 8.07 -6.73
C VAL A 52 -2.08 8.06 -5.21
N ALA A 53 -1.02 8.29 -4.43
CA ALA A 53 -1.07 8.28 -2.97
C ALA A 53 -1.96 9.39 -2.41
N SER A 54 -2.04 10.52 -3.12
CA SER A 54 -2.93 11.64 -2.79
C SER A 54 -4.41 11.29 -2.95
N ASP A 55 -4.74 10.37 -3.87
CA ASP A 55 -6.12 9.96 -4.16
C ASP A 55 -6.56 8.80 -3.26
N HIS A 56 -5.61 8.05 -2.71
CA HIS A 56 -5.86 6.81 -1.98
C HIS A 56 -5.05 6.71 -0.69
N ASP A 57 -5.74 6.87 0.44
CA ASP A 57 -5.15 6.76 1.79
C ASP A 57 -4.41 5.43 2.02
N ILE A 58 -4.92 4.32 1.46
CA ILE A 58 -4.28 3.00 1.58
C ILE A 58 -2.88 2.99 0.98
N ILE A 59 -2.67 3.72 -0.11
CA ILE A 59 -1.37 3.78 -0.79
C ILE A 59 -0.39 4.61 0.03
N SER A 60 -0.87 5.74 0.57
CA SER A 60 -0.09 6.56 1.52
C SER A 60 0.33 5.74 2.76
N LEU A 61 -0.55 4.90 3.30
CA LEU A 61 -0.23 4.00 4.43
C LEU A 61 0.81 2.94 4.06
N ILE A 62 0.70 2.31 2.89
CA ILE A 62 1.67 1.31 2.41
C ILE A 62 3.05 1.96 2.22
N LEU A 63 3.11 3.14 1.60
CA LEU A 63 4.37 3.89 1.44
C LEU A 63 4.97 4.26 2.80
N GLN A 64 4.14 4.68 3.76
CA GLN A 64 4.58 4.97 5.12
C GLN A 64 5.15 3.72 5.80
N TYR A 65 4.54 2.55 5.62
CA TYR A 65 5.06 1.30 6.17
C TYR A 65 6.41 0.91 5.56
N ARG A 66 6.57 1.09 4.24
CA ARG A 66 7.82 0.84 3.51
C ARG A 66 8.94 1.79 3.94
N SER A 67 8.61 3.05 4.23
CA SER A 67 9.59 4.07 4.63
C SER A 67 10.03 3.97 6.10
N MET A 68 9.20 3.38 6.97
CA MET A 68 9.50 3.14 8.40
C MET A 68 10.43 1.95 8.63
N ALA A 69 11.57 1.89 7.94
CA ALA A 69 12.57 0.81 7.99
C ALA A 69 12.73 0.19 9.40
#